data_AF-A0A150HLR3-F1
#
_entry.id   AF-A0A150HLR3-F1
#
_cell.length_a   1.000
_cell.length_b   1.000
_cell.length_c   1.000
_cell.angle_alpha   90.00
_cell.angle_beta   90.00
_cell.angle_gamma   90.00
#
_symmetry.space_group_name_H-M   'P 1'
#
loop_
_entity.id
_entity.type
_entity.pdbx_description
1 polymer ?
#
loop_
_entity_poly.entity_id
_entity_poly.type
_entity_poly.pdbx_seq_one_letter_code
_entity_poly.pdbx_strand_id
1 'polypeptide(L)' 'MKYEVKREHFGDKFYKSGDTREADPVSVKHLVDKGVLVEYQEKKTVKTSKQVKSE' A
#
# COMPACT_ATOMS: atom_id res chain seq x y z
N MET A 1 -11.42 -2.45 -0.58
CA MET A 1 -11.00 -1.17 0.02
C MET A 1 -9.55 -0.89 -0.36
N LYS A 2 -9.16 0.36 -0.60
CA LYS A 2 -7.78 0.69 -0.95
C LYS A 2 -6.96 1.00 0.30
N TYR A 3 -5.72 0.55 0.30
CA TYR A 3 -4.76 0.75 1.37
C TYR A 3 -3.44 1.19 0.81
N GLU A 4 -2.84 2.20 1.43
CA GLU A 4 -1.47 2.58 1.17
C GLU A 4 -0.55 1.62 1.91
N VAL A 5 0.45 1.12 1.19
CA VAL A 5 1.47 0.23 1.72
C VAL A 5 2.52 1.11 2.38
N LYS A 6 2.71 0.96 3.69
CA LYS A 6 3.75 1.71 4.41
C LYS A 6 5.07 0.98 4.47
N ARG A 7 5.02 -0.36 4.44
CA ARG A 7 6.21 -1.22 4.49
C ARG A 7 6.29 -2.07 3.23
N GLU A 8 7.43 -1.99 2.55
CA GLU A 8 7.72 -2.83 1.40
C GLU A 8 7.57 -4.30 1.77
N HIS A 9 6.86 -5.06 0.95
CA HIS A 9 6.73 -6.51 1.14
C HIS A 9 6.61 -7.22 -0.20
N PHE A 10 7.16 -8.42 -0.25
CA PHE A 10 7.09 -9.30 -1.41
C PHE A 10 6.12 -10.44 -1.09
N GLY A 11 4.92 -10.38 -1.66
CA GLY A 11 3.89 -11.42 -1.58
C GLY A 11 3.44 -11.80 -2.99
N ASP A 12 2.13 -11.79 -3.25
CA ASP A 12 1.57 -12.01 -4.59
C ASP A 12 2.06 -10.99 -5.62
N LYS A 13 2.33 -9.78 -5.15
CA LYS A 13 2.98 -8.71 -5.90
C LYS A 13 3.99 -8.04 -5.00
N PHE A 14 5.05 -7.52 -5.62
CA PHE A 14 5.96 -6.65 -4.91
C PHE A 14 5.30 -5.30 -4.73
N TYR A 15 4.99 -4.95 -3.48
CA TYR A 15 4.45 -3.66 -3.12
C TYR A 15 5.52 -2.84 -2.42
N LYS A 16 5.71 -1.61 -2.87
CA LYS A 16 6.61 -0.68 -2.21
C LYS A 16 5.89 0.19 -1.19
N SER A 17 6.65 0.77 -0.28
CA SER A 17 6.18 1.80 0.63
C SER A 17 5.76 3.02 -0.20
N GLY A 18 4.49 3.43 -0.08
CA GLY A 18 3.83 4.46 -0.87
C GLY A 18 2.93 3.92 -2.00
N ASP A 19 3.00 2.63 -2.32
CA ASP A 19 2.07 2.02 -3.30
C ASP A 19 0.67 1.85 -2.69
N THR A 20 -0.35 1.89 -3.54
CA THR A 20 -1.73 1.55 -3.15
C THR A 20 -2.09 0.14 -3.58
N ARG A 21 -2.64 -0.65 -2.65
CA ARG A 21 -3.21 -1.97 -2.93
C ARG A 21 -4.68 -2.03 -2.56
N GLU A 22 -5.44 -2.85 -3.27
CA GLU A 22 -6.83 -3.13 -2.92
C GLU A 22 -6.92 -4.45 -2.16
N ALA A 23 -7.56 -4.43 -1.00
CA ALA A 23 -7.72 -5.59 -0.14
C ALA A 23 -8.98 -5.47 0.73
N ASP A 24 -9.33 -6.57 1.38
CA ASP A 24 -10.45 -6.61 2.33
C ASP A 24 -10.07 -6.00 3.69
N PRO A 25 -10.94 -5.15 4.28
CA PRO A 25 -10.71 -4.53 5.58
C PRO A 25 -10.46 -5.54 6.70
N VAL A 26 -11.15 -6.68 6.66
CA VAL A 26 -11.01 -7.74 7.66
C VAL A 26 -9.60 -8.32 7.63
N SER A 27 -9.11 -8.60 6.42
CA SER A 27 -7.78 -9.17 6.18
C SER A 27 -6.65 -8.17 6.41
N VAL A 28 -6.89 -6.87 6.27
CA VAL A 28 -5.83 -5.85 6.46
C VAL A 28 -5.88 -5.15 7.80
N LYS A 29 -6.95 -5.32 8.60
CA LYS A 29 -7.07 -4.70 9.94
C LYS A 29 -5.83 -4.93 10.81
N HIS A 30 -5.33 -6.16 10.83
CA HIS A 30 -4.13 -6.51 11.58
C HIS A 30 -2.84 -5.94 10.97
N LEU A 31 -2.82 -5.65 9.67
CA LEU A 31 -1.69 -5.02 8.99
C LEU A 31 -1.68 -3.50 9.21
N VAL A 32 -2.87 -2.88 9.24
CA VAL A 32 -3.03 -1.47 9.60
C VAL A 32 -2.64 -1.25 11.06
N ASP A 33 -3.09 -2.12 11.97
CA ASP A 33 -2.73 -2.09 13.39
C ASP A 33 -1.21 -2.25 13.60
N LYS A 34 -0.57 -3.13 12.82
CA LYS A 34 0.90 -3.29 12.81
C LYS A 34 1.65 -2.16 12.09
N GLY A 35 0.97 -1.17 11.53
CA GLY A 35 1.58 -0.06 10.78
C GLY A 35 2.18 -0.44 9.42
N VAL A 36 1.82 -1.62 8.90
CA VAL A 36 2.26 -2.12 7.57
C VAL A 36 1.45 -1.48 6.45
N LEU A 37 0.17 -1.20 6.69
CA LEU A 37 -0.76 -0.58 5.75
C LEU A 37 -1.47 0.61 6.39
N VAL A 38 -2.04 1.48 5.57
CA VAL A 38 -2.87 2.60 6.01
C VAL A 38 -4.12 2.65 5.14
N GLU A 39 -5.29 2.95 5.71
CA GLU A 39 -6.49 3.18 4.91
C GLU A 39 -6.24 4.32 3.91
N TYR A 40 -6.42 4.01 2.63
CA TYR A 40 -6.27 5.01 1.59
C TYR A 40 -7.53 5.90 1.60
N GLN A 41 -7.44 7.02 2.31
CA GLN A 41 -8.48 8.04 2.32
C GLN A 41 -8.40 8.80 0.99
N GLU A 42 -9.47 8.78 0.19
CA GLU A 42 -9.58 9.48 -1.11
C GLU A 42 -9.65 11.02 -0.97
N LYS A 43 -8.81 11.61 -0.11
CA LYS A 43 -8.61 13.04 -0.05
C LYS A 43 -7.67 13.43 -1.18
N LYS A 44 -8.28 13.96 -2.24
CA LYS A 44 -7.67 14.51 -3.46
C LYS A 44 -6.38 15.30 -3.21
N THR A 45 -5.21 14.67 -3.24
CA THR A 45 -3.91 15.31 -3.49
C THR A 45 -2.97 14.37 -4.26
N VAL A 46 -3.08 14.41 -5.58
CA VAL A 46 -2.00 14.62 -6.55
C VAL A 46 -0.56 14.20 -6.12
N LYS A 47 -0.02 13.21 -6.86
CA LYS A 47 1.38 13.03 -7.34
C LYS A 47 2.44 12.28 -6.48
N THR A 48 2.86 11.13 -7.04
CA THR A 48 4.25 10.72 -7.35
C THR A 48 4.99 9.73 -6.43
N SER A 49 5.23 8.50 -6.93
CA SER A 49 6.57 7.98 -7.31
C SER A 49 6.39 6.69 -8.14
N LYS A 50 6.66 6.67 -9.46
CA LYS A 50 7.94 6.46 -10.16
C LYS A 50 8.73 5.22 -9.70
N GLN A 51 8.53 4.12 -10.44
CA GLN A 51 9.54 3.35 -11.19
C GLN A 51 10.85 2.95 -10.48
N VAL A 52 11.16 1.64 -10.45
CA VAL A 52 12.53 1.15 -10.75
C VAL A 52 12.47 -0.11 -11.61
N LYS A 53 13.27 -0.04 -12.66
CA LYS A 53 13.58 -1.03 -13.70
C LYS A 53 14.98 -1.56 -13.36
N SER A 54 15.21 -2.87 -13.49
CA SER A 54 16.54 -3.50 -13.49
C SER A 54 16.32 -4.95 -13.91
N GLU A 55 16.95 -5.54 -14.93
CA GLU A 55 18.00 -5.17 -15.88
C GLU A 55 17.76 -6.01 -17.15
#